data_AF-A0AAV9B3D2-F1
#
_entry.id   AF-A0AAV9B3D2-F1
#
_cell.length_a   1.000
_cell.length_b   1.000
_cell.length_c   1.000
_cell.angle_alpha   90.00
_cell.angle_beta   90.00
_cell.angle_gamma   90.00
#
_symmetry.space_group_name_H-M   'P 1'
#
loop_
_entity.id
_entity.type
_entity.pdbx_description
1 polymer ?
#
loop_
_entity_poly.entity_id
_entity_poly.type
_entity_poly.pdbx_seq_one_letter_code
_entity_poly.pdbx_strand_id
1 'polypeptide(L)' 'MVSQTIRNMLTSPGGFAETQHGEVRFPEISTPILEKICQYFYWSLQFASGKETEFHIEPELTLELMMAANYLHT' A
#
# COMPACT_ATOMS: atom_id res chain seq x y z
N MET A 1 -4.69 -8.34 4.55
CA MET A 1 -3.71 -7.57 3.75
C MET A 1 -4.49 -6.43 3.11
N VAL A 2 -3.99 -5.20 3.23
CA VAL A 2 -4.73 -3.97 2.88
C VAL A 2 -4.78 -3.75 1.37
N SER A 3 -3.65 -3.94 0.67
CA SER A 3 -3.59 -3.86 -0.81
C SER A 3 -3.88 -5.21 -1.46
N GLN A 4 -4.84 -5.23 -2.40
CA GLN A 4 -5.11 -6.42 -3.22
C GLN A 4 -4.01 -6.64 -4.26
N THR A 5 -3.41 -5.57 -4.81
CA THR A 5 -2.31 -5.66 -5.78
C THR A 5 -1.09 -6.35 -5.17
N ILE A 6 -0.65 -5.94 -3.97
CA ILE A 6 0.46 -6.56 -3.26
C ILE A 6 0.15 -8.02 -2.91
N ARG A 7 -1.08 -8.31 -2.48
CA ARG A 7 -1.53 -9.69 -2.23
C ARG A 7 -1.32 -10.54 -3.47
N ASN A 8 -1.81 -10.09 -4.62
CA ASN A 8 -1.70 -10.83 -5.86
C ASN A 8 -0.24 -11.05 -6.27
N MET A 9 0.63 -10.04 -6.13
CA MET A 9 2.07 -10.17 -6.43
C MET A 9 2.76 -11.21 -5.55
N LEU A 10 2.42 -11.27 -4.26
CA LEU A 10 3.06 -12.17 -3.29
C LEU A 10 2.46 -13.57 -3.23
N THR A 11 1.20 -13.75 -3.65
CA THR A 11 0.49 -15.03 -3.52
C THR A 11 0.11 -15.66 -4.85
N SER A 12 0.55 -15.10 -5.97
CA SER A 12 0.23 -15.65 -7.29
C SER A 12 0.82 -17.06 -7.45
N PRO A 13 0.02 -18.07 -7.86
CA PRO A 13 0.45 -19.46 -7.99
C PRO A 13 1.44 -19.69 -9.15
N GLY A 14 1.75 -18.66 -9.94
CA GLY A 14 2.63 -18.75 -11.12
C GLY A 14 4.14 -18.82 -10.83
N GLY A 15 4.56 -18.86 -9.56
CA GLY A 15 5.98 -18.98 -9.20
C GLY A 15 6.83 -17.75 -9.55
N PHE A 16 6.21 -16.57 -9.59
CA PHE A 16 6.89 -15.29 -9.83
C PHE A 16 7.97 -15.01 -8.78
N ALA A 17 8.98 -14.20 -9.15
CA ALA A 17 10.12 -13.91 -8.29
C ALA A 17 9.69 -13.25 -6.97
N GLU A 18 8.64 -12.44 -7.00
CA GLU A 18 8.04 -11.76 -5.85
C GLU A 18 7.50 -12.78 -4.83
N THR A 19 6.83 -13.83 -5.28
CA THR A 19 6.33 -14.93 -4.42
C THR A 19 7.48 -15.70 -3.78
N GLN A 20 8.60 -15.89 -4.50
CA GLN A 20 9.74 -16.67 -4.01
C GLN A 20 10.60 -15.90 -3.01
N HIS A 21 10.87 -14.62 -3.28
CA HIS A 21 11.73 -13.78 -2.43
C HIS A 21 10.95 -13.04 -1.34
N GLY A 22 9.62 -12.96 -1.46
CA GLY A 22 8.78 -12.16 -0.55
C GLY A 22 9.01 -10.66 -0.69
N GLU A 23 9.52 -10.21 -1.84
CA GLU A 23 9.88 -8.82 -2.10
C GLU A 23 9.10 -8.28 -3.30
N VAL A 24 8.53 -7.09 -3.17
CA VAL A 24 7.88 -6.35 -4.26
C VAL A 24 8.60 -5.03 -4.45
N ARG A 25 8.91 -4.68 -5.71
CA ARG A 25 9.59 -3.43 -6.07
C ARG A 25 8.62 -2.49 -6.77
N PHE A 26 8.61 -1.22 -6.35
CA PHE A 26 7.80 -0.17 -6.95
C PHE A 26 8.70 0.93 -7.54
N PRO A 27 9.14 0.79 -8.81
CA PRO A 27 10.01 1.79 -9.43
C PRO A 27 9.32 3.14 -9.68
N GLU A 28 8.00 3.14 -9.84
CA GLU A 28 7.19 4.33 -10.14
C GLU A 28 6.62 5.01 -8.89
N ILE A 29 6.83 4.43 -7.69
CA ILE A 29 6.36 5.02 -6.43
C ILE A 29 7.58 5.61 -5.71
N SER A 30 7.54 6.93 -5.48
CA SER A 30 8.60 7.62 -4.76
C SER A 30 8.68 7.16 -3.29
N THR A 31 9.87 7.21 -2.71
CA THR A 31 10.10 6.82 -1.30
C THR A 31 9.14 7.50 -0.30
N PRO A 32 8.89 8.82 -0.32
CA PRO A 32 7.98 9.45 0.64
C PRO A 32 6.53 8.95 0.50
N ILE A 33 6.10 8.63 -0.72
CA ILE A 33 4.76 8.08 -0.98
C ILE A 33 4.66 6.65 -0.47
N LEU A 34 5.68 5.83 -0.73
CA LEU A 34 5.73 4.46 -0.24
C LEU A 34 5.73 4.40 1.30
N GLU A 35 6.44 5.32 1.95
CA GLU A 35 6.42 5.46 3.41
C GLU A 35 5.01 5.78 3.93
N LYS A 36 4.32 6.75 3.31
CA LYS A 36 2.93 7.09 3.67
C LYS A 36 1.95 5.94 3.45
N ILE A 37 2.13 5.14 2.39
CA ILE A 37 1.35 3.92 2.15
C ILE A 37 1.56 2.90 3.28
N CYS A 38 2.80 2.70 3.72
CA CYS A 38 3.08 1.82 4.86
C CYS A 38 2.40 2.32 6.15
N GLN A 39 2.44 3.63 6.41
CA GLN A 39 1.73 4.24 7.53
C GLN A 39 0.21 4.01 7.43
N TYR A 40 -0.37 4.18 6.24
CA TYR A 40 -1.78 3.90 5.97
C TYR A 40 -2.12 2.43 6.22
N PHE A 41 -1.29 1.47 5.81
CA PHE A 41 -1.56 0.05 6.06
C PHE A 41 -1.61 -0.28 7.55
N TYR A 42 -0.69 0.29 8.33
CA TYR A 42 -0.70 0.11 9.79
C TYR A 42 -1.96 0.73 10.40
N TRP A 43 -2.26 1.98 10.04
CA TRP A 43 -3.44 2.70 10.48
C TRP A 43 -4.74 1.94 10.14
N SER A 44 -4.89 1.53 8.87
CA SER A 44 -6.06 0.78 8.38
C SER A 44 -6.31 -0.48 9.19
N LEU A 45 -5.26 -1.27 9.46
CA LEU A 45 -5.38 -2.49 10.28
C LEU A 45 -5.71 -2.19 11.75
N GLN A 46 -5.14 -1.13 12.31
CA GLN A 46 -5.34 -0.75 13.71
C GLN A 46 -6.76 -0.22 13.98
N PHE A 47 -7.35 0.49 13.01
CA PHE A 47 -8.62 1.19 13.17
C PHE A 47 -9.79 0.57 12.39
N ALA A 48 -9.57 -0.57 11.70
CA ALA A 48 -10.60 -1.32 10.97
C ALA A 48 -11.84 -1.70 11.82
N SER A 49 -11.72 -1.75 13.15
CA SER A 49 -12.80 -2.12 14.06
C SER A 49 -13.70 -0.95 14.52
N GLY A 50 -13.66 0.21 13.84
CA GLY A 50 -14.66 1.27 14.01
C GLY A 50 -14.33 2.34 15.07
N LYS A 51 -13.06 2.59 15.34
CA LYS A 51 -12.66 3.78 16.11
C LYS A 51 -12.65 5.00 15.17
N GLU A 52 -13.33 6.07 15.55
CA GLU A 52 -13.26 7.35 14.85
C GLU A 52 -11.85 7.94 15.02
N THR A 53 -11.04 7.81 13.97
CA THR A 53 -9.73 8.45 13.86
C THR A 53 -9.54 8.93 12.42
N GLU A 54 -8.79 10.00 12.22
CA GLU A 54 -8.47 10.51 10.89
C GLU A 54 -7.03 10.13 10.52
N PHE A 55 -6.82 9.78 9.25
CA PHE A 55 -5.48 9.60 8.70
C PHE A 55 -5.06 10.90 8.00
N HIS A 56 -4.11 11.62 8.60
CA HIS A 56 -3.65 12.88 8.07
C HIS A 56 -2.75 12.69 6.84
N ILE A 57 -3.05 13.43 5.78
CA ILE A 57 -2.29 13.48 4.53
C ILE A 57 -1.89 14.92 4.27
N GLU A 58 -0.60 15.14 4.06
CA GLU A 58 -0.03 16.42 3.66
C GLU A 58 -0.55 16.78 2.26
N PRO A 59 -1.03 18.02 2.03
CA PRO A 59 -1.62 18.43 0.76
C PRO A 59 -0.72 18.12 -0.45
N GLU A 60 0.59 18.28 -0.30
CA GLU A 60 1.60 18.07 -1.32
C GLU A 60 1.69 16.61 -1.79
N LEU A 61 1.29 15.64 -0.97
CA LEU A 61 1.38 14.21 -1.28
C LEU A 61 0.08 13.66 -1.88
N THR A 62 -1.01 14.42 -1.81
CA THR A 62 -2.38 13.95 -2.12
C THR A 62 -2.50 13.33 -3.51
N LEU A 63 -1.96 13.99 -4.54
CA LEU A 63 -2.13 13.54 -5.92
C LEU A 63 -1.39 12.21 -6.19
N GLU A 64 -0.13 12.12 -5.77
CA GLU A 64 0.66 10.90 -5.91
C GLU A 64 0.09 9.74 -5.07
N LEU A 65 -0.36 10.03 -3.84
CA LEU A 65 -1.03 9.03 -3.00
C LEU A 65 -2.33 8.53 -3.63
N MET A 66 -3.11 9.39 -4.30
CA MET A 66 -4.33 8.98 -4.98
C MET A 66 -4.03 8.03 -6.15
N MET A 67 -3.01 8.32 -6.95
CA MET A 67 -2.56 7.44 -8.03
C MET A 67 -2.06 6.10 -7.48
N ALA A 68 -1.28 6.13 -6.41
CA ALA A 68 -0.76 4.92 -5.78
C ALA A 68 -1.86 4.08 -5.13
N ALA A 69 -2.86 4.70 -4.48
CA ALA A 69 -4.00 4.00 -3.92
C ALA A 69 -4.82 3.29 -5.01
N ASN A 70 -5.05 3.96 -6.13
CA ASN A 70 -5.71 3.36 -7.29
C ASN A 70 -4.91 2.17 -7.84
N TYR A 71 -3.58 2.29 -7.96
CA TYR A 71 -2.72 1.19 -8.39
C TYR A 71 -2.70 0.01 -7.39
N LEU A 72 -2.69 0.30 -6.09
CA LEU A 72 -2.60 -0.70 -5.04
C LEU A 72 -3.94 -1.36 -4.69
N HIS A 73 -5.06 -0.85 -5.22
CA HIS A 73 -6.41 -1.31 -4.91
C HIS A 73 -6.64 -1.31 -3.39
N THR A 74 -6.54 -0.12 -2.77
CA THR A 74 -6.60 0.12 -1.32
C THR A 74 -7.64 1.14 -0.93
#